data_AF-A0A3B8LDX4-F1
#
_entry.id   AF-A0A3B8LDX4-F1
#
_cell.length_a   1.000
_cell.length_b   1.000
_cell.length_c   1.000
_cell.angle_alpha   90.00
_cell.angle_beta   90.00
_cell.angle_gamma   90.00
#
_symmetry.space_group_name_H-M   'P 1'
#
loop_
_entity.id
_entity.type
_entity.pdbx_description
1 polymer ?
#
loop_
_entity_poly.entity_id
_entity_poly.type
_entity_poly.pdbx_seq_one_letter_code
_entity_poly.pdbx_strand_id
1 'polypeptide(L)'
;MIIRSKIVWLSCLLFSLAILPDCSAPEGACTEGISSTSINPNEAPCTENCNCNNQRYEGICDTSTKKCVSEGRESCEVAGKRRICLVSEKLQALKNCEKGAQTCKPKGMEGLYWGDCKCGNEEPPPELPDKVKICKGTDCVTFTSCGKDKACEDGVHCYDILENGDGYCVPKCDGGKTCPKGFECETGSPSYCIPVGSKKEHDACEDPFMGKEKIDAEKFCGEGSYCFAEFDADTGICIKYRDTGCTKDADCGSGEYCVPLGEEEKVCMLACDKDANVCKSETKCNNAPDGSKRKVCQGVW
;
A
#
# COMPACT_ATOMS: atom_id res chain seq x y z
N MET A 1 -4.19 35.34 74.45
CA MET A 1 -3.50 34.06 74.21
C MET A 1 -4.23 33.17 73.17
N ILE A 2 -4.90 33.75 72.16
CA ILE A 2 -5.69 33.01 71.15
C ILE A 2 -5.03 33.08 69.75
N ILE A 3 -4.14 34.05 69.51
CA ILE A 3 -3.52 34.31 68.20
C ILE A 3 -2.42 33.27 67.87
N ARG A 4 -1.74 32.69 68.87
CA ARG A 4 -0.68 31.70 68.64
C ARG A 4 -1.19 30.34 68.14
N SER A 5 -2.46 30.00 68.40
CA SER A 5 -3.04 28.73 67.96
C SER A 5 -3.42 28.72 66.47
N LYS A 6 -3.73 29.88 65.88
CA LYS A 6 -4.14 29.96 64.46
C LYS A 6 -2.95 29.87 63.50
N ILE A 7 -1.77 30.31 63.92
CA ILE A 7 -0.53 30.26 63.11
C ILE A 7 -0.03 28.82 62.95
N VAL A 8 -0.14 28.00 64.01
CA VAL A 8 0.26 26.58 63.96
C VAL A 8 -0.64 25.77 63.04
N TRP A 9 -1.96 26.04 63.05
CA TRP A 9 -2.91 25.38 62.15
C TRP A 9 -2.71 25.74 60.67
N LEU A 10 -2.41 27.02 60.37
CA LEU A 10 -2.10 27.44 59.00
C LEU A 10 -0.80 26.80 58.49
N SER A 11 0.20 26.65 59.37
CA SER A 11 1.48 26.01 59.02
C SER A 11 1.35 24.52 58.76
N CYS A 12 0.48 23.79 59.46
CA CYS A 12 0.22 22.37 59.17
C CYS A 12 -0.51 22.19 57.83
N LEU A 13 -1.47 23.06 57.48
CA LEU A 13 -2.23 22.95 56.23
C LEU A 13 -1.34 23.19 54.98
N LEU A 14 -0.40 24.14 55.08
CA LEU A 14 0.57 24.45 54.01
C LEU A 14 1.62 23.35 53.83
N PHE A 15 2.00 22.62 54.89
CA PHE A 15 2.98 21.54 54.78
C PHE A 15 2.38 20.26 54.14
N SER A 16 1.08 20.02 54.33
CA SER A 16 0.38 18.90 53.68
C SER A 16 0.19 19.06 52.16
N LEU A 17 0.29 20.27 51.61
CA LEU A 17 0.18 20.49 50.15
C LEU A 17 1.49 20.25 49.39
N ALA A 18 2.63 20.18 50.09
CA ALA A 18 3.96 20.06 49.47
C ALA A 18 4.42 18.60 49.23
N ILE A 19 3.60 17.61 49.59
CA ILE A 19 3.97 16.18 49.50
C ILE A 19 2.99 15.38 48.64
N LEU A 20 2.27 16.02 47.72
CA LEU A 20 1.63 15.24 46.66
C LEU A 20 2.78 14.67 45.80
N PRO A 21 2.97 13.34 45.76
CA PRO A 21 3.94 12.75 44.86
C PRO A 21 3.61 13.27 43.48
N ASP A 22 4.61 13.85 42.81
CA ASP A 22 4.52 14.20 41.41
C ASP A 22 3.98 12.94 40.73
N CYS A 23 2.79 13.01 40.14
CA CYS A 23 2.22 11.90 39.40
C CYS A 23 3.11 11.75 38.17
N SER A 24 4.24 11.06 38.36
CA SER A 24 5.22 10.78 37.33
C SER A 24 4.46 10.19 36.16
N ALA A 25 4.63 10.78 34.98
CA ALA A 25 4.05 10.24 33.76
C ALA A 25 4.33 8.73 33.74
N PRO A 26 3.32 7.87 33.51
CA PRO A 26 3.53 6.44 33.53
C PRO A 26 4.64 6.11 32.53
N GLU A 27 5.74 5.55 33.02
CA GLU A 27 6.88 5.06 32.23
C GLU A 27 6.49 3.79 31.46
N GLY A 28 5.36 3.84 30.73
CA GLY A 28 4.96 2.79 29.82
C GLY A 28 5.91 2.83 28.63
N ALA A 29 6.71 1.77 28.48
CA ALA A 29 7.54 1.59 27.28
C ALA A 29 6.67 1.74 26.02
N CYS A 30 7.06 2.65 25.15
CA CYS A 30 6.38 2.89 23.88
C CYS A 30 6.67 1.75 22.93
N THR A 31 5.64 1.08 22.44
CA THR A 31 5.80 0.10 21.36
C THR A 31 5.43 0.81 20.06
N GLU A 32 6.41 1.03 19.19
CA GLU A 32 6.20 1.74 17.90
C GLU A 32 5.58 3.14 18.06
N GLY A 33 5.90 3.84 19.16
CA GLY A 33 5.38 5.18 19.44
C GLY A 33 3.97 5.22 20.05
N ILE A 34 3.40 4.08 20.42
CA ILE A 34 2.09 3.96 21.09
C ILE A 34 2.30 3.50 22.53
N SER A 35 1.76 4.24 23.50
CA SER A 35 1.74 3.82 24.91
C SER A 35 0.60 2.83 25.20
N SER A 36 0.74 2.04 26.28
CA SER A 36 -0.27 1.07 26.73
C SER A 36 -1.49 1.73 27.41
N THR A 37 -1.47 3.04 27.62
CA THR A 37 -2.57 3.75 28.30
C THR A 37 -3.80 3.88 27.40
N SER A 38 -4.97 4.12 27.99
CA SER A 38 -6.24 4.39 27.27
C SER A 38 -6.89 5.71 27.71
N ILE A 39 -6.16 6.52 28.48
CA ILE A 39 -6.63 7.79 29.02
C ILE A 39 -6.50 8.87 27.94
N ASN A 40 -7.46 9.78 27.81
CA ASN A 40 -7.34 10.91 26.90
C ASN A 40 -6.14 11.79 27.30
N PRO A 41 -5.08 11.87 26.48
CA PRO A 41 -3.90 12.66 26.84
C PRO A 41 -4.03 14.13 26.46
N ASN A 42 -5.12 14.58 25.82
CA ASN A 42 -5.26 15.95 25.33
C ASN A 42 -4.99 17.00 26.44
N GLU A 43 -4.17 18.00 26.13
CA GLU A 43 -3.68 19.05 27.03
C GLU A 43 -2.75 18.60 28.17
N ALA A 44 -2.49 17.29 28.32
CA ALA A 44 -1.53 16.79 29.30
C ALA A 44 -0.11 17.27 28.97
N PRO A 45 0.74 17.52 29.98
CA PRO A 45 2.14 17.84 29.75
C PRO A 45 2.85 16.67 29.07
N CYS A 46 3.74 16.98 28.12
CA CYS A 46 4.46 15.97 27.35
C CYS A 46 5.89 16.38 27.03
N THR A 47 6.73 15.37 26.81
CA THR A 47 8.10 15.53 26.32
C THR A 47 8.29 14.91 24.94
N GLU A 48 7.48 13.91 24.61
CA GLU A 48 7.55 13.15 23.36
C GLU A 48 6.15 12.73 22.87
N ASN A 49 6.03 12.39 21.58
CA ASN A 49 4.75 12.04 20.96
C ASN A 49 4.09 10.82 21.63
N CYS A 50 4.87 9.88 22.12
CA CYS A 50 4.33 8.70 22.80
C CYS A 50 3.51 9.03 24.05
N ASN A 51 3.80 10.15 24.75
CA ASN A 51 2.98 10.59 25.87
C ASN A 51 1.55 10.94 25.44
N CYS A 52 1.40 11.35 24.18
CA CYS A 52 0.15 11.81 23.58
C CYS A 52 -0.53 10.75 22.71
N ASN A 53 0.16 9.64 22.45
CA ASN A 53 -0.27 8.62 21.51
C ASN A 53 -0.46 7.28 22.24
N ASN A 54 -1.67 6.73 22.21
CA ASN A 54 -2.01 5.56 23.02
C ASN A 54 -3.09 4.67 22.39
N GLN A 55 -3.57 3.67 23.14
CA GLN A 55 -4.49 2.64 22.65
C GLN A 55 -5.82 3.20 22.12
N ARG A 56 -6.25 4.39 22.56
CA ARG A 56 -7.54 4.99 22.18
C ARG A 56 -7.43 6.37 21.56
N TYR A 57 -6.25 6.98 21.57
CA TYR A 57 -6.01 8.33 21.10
C TYR A 57 -4.78 8.39 20.21
N GLU A 58 -4.91 9.03 19.05
CA GLU A 58 -3.78 9.48 18.24
C GLU A 58 -3.40 10.89 18.69
N GLY A 59 -2.12 11.15 18.94
CA GLY A 59 -1.70 12.47 19.39
C GLY A 59 -0.23 12.77 19.19
N ILE A 60 0.09 14.05 19.30
CA ILE A 60 1.43 14.61 19.11
C ILE A 60 1.74 15.54 20.27
N CYS A 61 2.99 15.55 20.70
CA CYS A 61 3.46 16.52 21.67
C CYS A 61 3.80 17.82 20.95
N ASP A 62 3.00 18.87 21.18
CA ASP A 62 3.30 20.20 20.64
C ASP A 62 4.55 20.74 21.34
N THR A 63 5.63 20.89 20.57
CA THR A 63 6.94 21.29 21.08
C THR A 63 6.94 22.71 21.63
N SER A 64 6.01 23.56 21.19
CA SER A 64 5.89 24.96 21.60
C SER A 64 5.17 25.12 22.94
N THR A 65 4.05 24.40 23.13
CA THR A 65 3.25 24.48 24.35
C THR A 65 3.63 23.44 25.40
N LYS A 66 4.41 22.42 25.02
CA LYS A 66 4.73 21.22 25.84
C LYS A 66 3.48 20.50 26.33
N LYS A 67 2.42 20.54 25.52
CA LYS A 67 1.14 19.88 25.78
C LYS A 67 0.77 18.94 24.64
N CYS A 68 0.04 17.89 24.97
CA CYS A 68 -0.50 16.98 23.99
C CYS A 68 -1.65 17.59 23.20
N VAL A 69 -1.63 17.39 21.89
CA VAL A 69 -2.78 17.56 21.01
C VAL A 69 -3.17 16.16 20.54
N SER A 70 -4.38 15.71 20.88
CA SER A 70 -4.81 14.34 20.55
C SER A 70 -6.29 14.25 20.19
N GLU A 71 -6.63 13.19 19.47
CA GLU A 71 -7.97 12.85 19.04
C GLU A 71 -8.27 11.36 19.26
N GLY A 72 -9.54 11.04 19.51
CA GLY A 72 -9.96 9.66 19.71
C GLY A 72 -9.87 8.86 18.42
N ARG A 73 -9.32 7.64 18.51
CA ARG A 73 -9.26 6.70 17.40
C ARG A 73 -10.65 6.12 17.13
N GLU A 74 -10.96 5.97 15.85
CA GLU A 74 -12.12 5.20 15.42
C GLU A 74 -11.87 3.70 15.61
N SER A 75 -12.91 2.95 15.93
CA SER A 75 -12.87 1.49 15.89
C SER A 75 -12.72 0.99 14.45
N CYS A 76 -12.10 -0.16 14.28
CA CYS A 76 -12.01 -0.88 13.01
C CYS A 76 -12.45 -2.34 13.18
N GLU A 77 -12.73 -3.03 12.08
CA GLU A 77 -13.29 -4.39 12.13
C GLU A 77 -12.22 -5.47 11.96
N VAL A 78 -11.23 -5.22 11.09
CA VAL A 78 -10.26 -6.22 10.63
C VAL A 78 -8.86 -5.68 10.81
N ALA A 79 -8.06 -6.35 11.66
CA ALA A 79 -6.66 -6.00 11.90
C ALA A 79 -5.88 -6.00 10.57
N GLY A 80 -4.83 -5.18 10.45
CA GLY A 80 -4.04 -5.11 9.22
C GLY A 80 -4.70 -4.39 8.05
N LYS A 81 -6.03 -4.22 8.02
CA LYS A 81 -6.73 -3.43 7.00
C LYS A 81 -6.13 -2.03 6.91
N ARG A 82 -5.93 -1.51 5.70
CA ARG A 82 -5.42 -0.16 5.46
C ARG A 82 -6.53 0.74 4.92
N ARG A 83 -6.48 2.04 5.21
CA ARG A 83 -7.35 3.04 4.57
C ARG A 83 -6.64 4.37 4.43
N ILE A 84 -7.13 5.19 3.51
CA ILE A 84 -6.81 6.62 3.47
C ILE A 84 -7.39 7.27 4.73
N CYS A 85 -6.64 8.20 5.31
CA CYS A 85 -7.04 9.01 6.44
C CYS A 85 -6.91 10.49 6.12
N LEU A 86 -7.84 11.28 6.65
CA LEU A 86 -7.72 12.73 6.69
C LEU A 86 -7.17 13.09 8.06
N VAL A 87 -6.06 13.81 8.11
CA VAL A 87 -5.53 14.32 9.37
C VAL A 87 -6.48 15.39 9.86
N SER A 88 -6.89 15.37 11.12
CA SER A 88 -7.77 16.41 11.66
C SER A 88 -7.05 17.76 11.72
N GLU A 89 -7.81 18.84 11.60
CA GLU A 89 -7.28 20.22 11.62
C GLU A 89 -6.35 20.48 12.82
N LYS A 90 -6.66 19.87 13.97
CA LYS A 90 -5.84 19.97 15.19
C LYS A 90 -4.44 19.38 15.01
N LEU A 91 -4.34 18.25 14.31
CA LEU A 91 -3.08 17.54 14.08
C LEU A 91 -2.38 18.00 12.80
N GLN A 92 -3.10 18.55 11.82
CA GLN A 92 -2.54 19.04 10.55
C GLN A 92 -1.44 20.08 10.76
N ALA A 93 -1.67 21.03 11.68
CA ALA A 93 -0.71 22.08 12.01
C ALA A 93 0.63 21.54 12.57
N LEU A 94 0.64 20.31 13.08
CA LEU A 94 1.82 19.66 13.65
C LEU A 94 2.43 18.61 12.70
N LYS A 95 1.61 17.95 11.86
CA LYS A 95 2.04 16.88 10.95
C LYS A 95 2.51 17.36 9.57
N ASN A 96 2.15 18.58 9.16
CA ASN A 96 2.42 19.12 7.81
C ASN A 96 1.83 18.25 6.68
N CYS A 97 0.70 17.59 6.90
CA CYS A 97 -0.03 16.87 5.86
C CYS A 97 -1.54 16.89 6.12
N GLU A 98 -2.33 16.92 5.04
CA GLU A 98 -3.80 16.89 5.10
C GLU A 98 -4.35 15.46 5.04
N LYS A 99 -3.65 14.57 4.33
CA LYS A 99 -4.03 13.16 4.12
C LYS A 99 -2.86 12.22 4.33
N GLY A 100 -3.17 10.97 4.62
CA GLY A 100 -2.19 9.90 4.77
C GLY A 100 -2.83 8.52 4.68
N ALA A 101 -2.13 7.51 5.21
CA ALA A 101 -2.64 6.16 5.35
C ALA A 101 -2.58 5.71 6.82
N GLN A 102 -3.57 4.91 7.23
CA GLN A 102 -3.61 4.28 8.54
C GLN A 102 -3.90 2.78 8.42
N THR A 103 -3.41 2.01 9.38
CA THR A 103 -3.60 0.56 9.46
C THR A 103 -4.47 0.25 10.69
N CYS A 104 -5.44 -0.64 10.58
CA CYS A 104 -6.22 -1.11 11.71
C CYS A 104 -5.36 -2.02 12.60
N LYS A 105 -5.38 -1.78 13.92
CA LYS A 105 -4.60 -2.53 14.91
C LYS A 105 -3.13 -2.73 14.46
N PRO A 106 -2.37 -1.65 14.25
CA PRO A 106 -0.94 -1.75 13.98
C PRO A 106 -0.23 -2.40 15.18
N LYS A 107 1.02 -2.79 14.97
CA LYS A 107 1.87 -3.33 16.04
C LYS A 107 1.93 -2.36 17.23
N GLY A 108 1.77 -2.88 18.44
CA GLY A 108 1.70 -2.08 19.68
C GLY A 108 0.28 -1.73 20.13
N MET A 109 -0.75 -1.99 19.31
CA MET A 109 -2.15 -1.86 19.73
C MET A 109 -2.77 -3.19 20.18
N GLU A 110 -3.47 -3.15 21.30
CA GLU A 110 -4.21 -4.29 21.85
C GLU A 110 -5.63 -4.38 21.27
N GLY A 111 -6.28 -3.23 21.06
CA GLY A 111 -7.66 -3.12 20.56
C GLY A 111 -7.78 -2.97 19.04
N LEU A 112 -8.96 -3.26 18.51
CA LEU A 112 -9.33 -3.02 17.11
C LEU A 112 -9.69 -1.55 16.89
N TYR A 113 -8.65 -0.72 16.86
CA TYR A 113 -8.73 0.70 16.55
C TYR A 113 -7.81 1.03 15.39
N TRP A 114 -8.17 2.07 14.64
CA TRP A 114 -7.29 2.58 13.60
C TRP A 114 -6.02 3.19 14.20
N GLY A 115 -4.88 2.84 13.60
CA GLY A 115 -3.55 3.36 13.92
C GLY A 115 -3.36 4.82 13.54
N ASP A 116 -2.14 5.33 13.70
CA ASP A 116 -1.84 6.72 13.36
C ASP A 116 -2.04 6.99 11.87
N CYS A 117 -2.56 8.16 11.55
CA CYS A 117 -2.55 8.66 10.19
C CYS A 117 -1.12 9.07 9.80
N LYS A 118 -0.42 8.20 9.07
CA LYS A 118 0.96 8.43 8.61
C LYS A 118 0.94 9.27 7.34
N CYS A 119 1.60 10.43 7.39
CA CYS A 119 1.77 11.31 6.23
C CYS A 119 2.62 10.63 5.16
N GLY A 120 2.18 10.70 3.91
CA GLY A 120 2.87 10.16 2.76
C GLY A 120 1.93 10.05 1.57
N ASN A 121 2.50 10.06 0.36
CA ASN A 121 1.77 9.76 -0.86
C ASN A 121 1.61 8.25 -1.08
N GLU A 122 1.97 7.42 -0.09
CA GLU A 122 1.70 5.99 -0.15
C GLU A 122 0.20 5.78 -0.09
N GLU A 123 -0.39 5.70 -1.28
CA GLU A 123 -1.71 5.16 -1.47
C GLU A 123 -1.73 3.78 -0.79
N PRO A 124 -2.77 3.48 0.03
CA PRO A 124 -2.89 2.13 0.54
C PRO A 124 -2.84 1.19 -0.67
N PRO A 125 -2.02 0.12 -0.64
CA PRO A 125 -2.02 -0.85 -1.72
C PRO A 125 -3.46 -1.26 -1.97
N PRO A 126 -3.89 -1.31 -3.23
CA PRO A 126 -5.27 -1.56 -3.57
C PRO A 126 -5.75 -2.80 -2.81
N GLU A 127 -6.87 -2.69 -2.09
CA GLU A 127 -7.46 -3.86 -1.45
C GLU A 127 -7.68 -4.90 -2.55
N LEU A 128 -7.06 -6.07 -2.40
CA LEU A 128 -7.32 -7.17 -3.33
C LEU A 128 -8.82 -7.44 -3.30
N PRO A 129 -9.50 -7.42 -4.45
CA PRO A 129 -10.93 -7.67 -4.48
C PRO A 129 -11.21 -9.03 -3.83
N ASP A 130 -12.38 -9.18 -3.19
CA ASP A 130 -12.80 -10.46 -2.58
C ASP A 130 -12.68 -11.64 -3.55
N LYS A 131 -12.78 -11.34 -4.85
CA LYS A 131 -12.67 -12.27 -5.94
C LYS A 131 -11.73 -11.71 -7.00
N VAL A 132 -10.65 -12.42 -7.28
CA VAL A 132 -9.73 -12.12 -8.38
C VAL A 132 -10.03 -13.06 -9.53
N LYS A 133 -10.29 -12.51 -10.72
CA LYS A 133 -10.52 -13.31 -11.93
C LYS A 133 -9.22 -13.39 -12.72
N ILE A 134 -8.62 -14.57 -12.80
CA ILE A 134 -7.39 -14.82 -13.57
C ILE A 134 -7.78 -15.56 -14.85
N CYS A 135 -7.39 -15.01 -16.01
CA CYS A 135 -7.73 -15.56 -17.32
C CYS A 135 -6.49 -16.07 -18.06
N LYS A 136 -6.63 -17.19 -18.77
CA LYS A 136 -5.69 -17.66 -19.80
C LYS A 136 -6.44 -17.84 -21.11
N GLY A 137 -6.31 -16.87 -22.01
CA GLY A 137 -7.15 -16.80 -23.21
C GLY A 137 -8.61 -16.54 -22.84
N THR A 138 -9.53 -17.39 -23.30
CA THR A 138 -10.96 -17.29 -22.97
C THR A 138 -11.37 -18.04 -21.70
N ASP A 139 -10.47 -18.83 -21.12
CA ASP A 139 -10.73 -19.59 -19.89
C ASP A 139 -10.35 -18.72 -18.68
N CYS A 140 -11.33 -18.37 -17.85
CA CYS A 140 -11.11 -17.57 -16.65
C CYS A 140 -11.52 -18.33 -15.40
N VAL A 141 -10.71 -18.23 -14.34
CA VAL A 141 -11.00 -18.79 -13.03
C VAL A 141 -11.06 -17.66 -12.02
N THR A 142 -12.12 -17.65 -11.22
CA THR A 142 -12.28 -16.68 -10.14
C THR A 142 -11.78 -17.31 -8.85
N PHE A 143 -10.76 -16.71 -8.27
CA PHE A 143 -10.20 -17.10 -6.98
C PHE A 143 -10.71 -16.18 -5.89
N THR A 144 -10.97 -16.73 -4.72
CA THR A 144 -11.24 -15.94 -3.52
C THR A 144 -9.91 -15.39 -3.00
N SER A 145 -9.85 -14.10 -2.67
CA SER A 145 -8.66 -13.54 -2.03
C SER A 145 -8.51 -14.11 -0.61
N CYS A 146 -7.26 -14.29 -0.21
CA CYS A 146 -6.89 -14.72 1.13
C CYS A 146 -5.82 -13.80 1.68
N GLY A 147 -5.58 -13.91 2.99
CA GLY A 147 -4.58 -13.11 3.66
C GLY A 147 -4.60 -13.36 5.16
N LYS A 148 -4.00 -12.45 5.93
CA LYS A 148 -3.91 -12.58 7.40
C LYS A 148 -5.26 -12.81 8.08
N ASP A 149 -6.32 -12.24 7.52
CA ASP A 149 -7.67 -12.28 8.10
C ASP A 149 -8.69 -13.08 7.26
N LYS A 150 -8.25 -13.65 6.13
CA LYS A 150 -9.10 -14.46 5.24
C LYS A 150 -8.46 -15.82 5.01
N ALA A 151 -8.99 -16.83 5.68
CA ALA A 151 -8.58 -18.21 5.47
C ALA A 151 -9.26 -18.78 4.21
N CYS A 152 -8.52 -19.60 3.48
CA CYS A 152 -9.10 -20.41 2.41
C CYS A 152 -9.94 -21.55 2.99
N GLU A 153 -10.92 -22.02 2.21
CA GLU A 153 -11.69 -23.22 2.55
C GLU A 153 -10.78 -24.45 2.66
N ASP A 154 -11.22 -25.48 3.41
CA ASP A 154 -10.44 -26.70 3.63
C ASP A 154 -10.01 -27.35 2.30
N GLY A 155 -8.71 -27.67 2.20
CA GLY A 155 -8.10 -28.24 0.99
C GLY A 155 -7.64 -27.20 -0.04
N VAL A 156 -7.73 -25.91 0.28
CA VAL A 156 -7.27 -24.80 -0.54
C VAL A 156 -6.16 -24.05 0.23
N HIS A 157 -5.12 -23.61 -0.47
CA HIS A 157 -3.95 -22.93 0.11
C HIS A 157 -3.95 -21.46 -0.29
N CYS A 158 -3.56 -20.59 0.63
CA CYS A 158 -3.35 -19.19 0.30
C CYS A 158 -1.99 -19.04 -0.39
N TYR A 159 -2.00 -18.67 -1.66
CA TYR A 159 -0.78 -18.35 -2.39
C TYR A 159 -0.51 -16.86 -2.23
N ASP A 160 0.43 -16.52 -1.34
CA ASP A 160 0.83 -15.14 -1.06
C ASP A 160 1.49 -14.53 -2.31
N ILE A 161 0.90 -13.46 -2.85
CA ILE A 161 1.47 -12.68 -3.95
C ILE A 161 2.04 -11.34 -3.50
N LEU A 162 1.65 -10.88 -2.31
CA LEU A 162 2.09 -9.61 -1.75
C LEU A 162 2.93 -9.85 -0.48
N GLU A 163 3.93 -8.99 -0.25
CA GLU A 163 4.81 -9.08 0.92
C GLU A 163 4.07 -8.97 2.27
N ASN A 164 2.86 -8.41 2.26
CA ASN A 164 2.02 -8.28 3.45
C ASN A 164 1.34 -9.61 3.87
N GLY A 165 1.46 -10.66 3.05
CA GLY A 165 0.84 -11.98 3.24
C GLY A 165 -0.57 -12.08 2.65
N ASP A 166 -0.98 -11.15 1.78
CA ASP A 166 -2.21 -11.28 1.02
C ASP A 166 -1.96 -12.04 -0.29
N GLY A 167 -2.96 -12.82 -0.68
CA GLY A 167 -2.86 -13.83 -1.72
C GLY A 167 -4.20 -14.20 -2.33
N TYR A 168 -4.22 -15.34 -3.03
CA TYR A 168 -5.45 -15.96 -3.49
C TYR A 168 -5.47 -17.46 -3.20
N CYS A 169 -6.67 -17.96 -2.97
CA CYS A 169 -6.92 -19.34 -2.58
C CYS A 169 -6.78 -20.31 -3.75
N VAL A 170 -5.66 -21.05 -3.83
CA VAL A 170 -5.41 -22.07 -4.86
C VAL A 170 -5.69 -23.49 -4.35
N PRO A 171 -6.42 -24.33 -5.11
CA PRO A 171 -6.72 -25.69 -4.68
C PRO A 171 -5.45 -26.57 -4.65
N LYS A 172 -5.35 -27.46 -3.66
CA LYS A 172 -4.35 -28.54 -3.64
C LYS A 172 -4.62 -29.54 -4.76
N CYS A 173 -3.55 -29.99 -5.42
CA CYS A 173 -3.63 -30.97 -6.51
C CYS A 173 -3.04 -32.35 -6.18
N ASP A 174 -2.72 -32.60 -4.90
CA ASP A 174 -2.26 -33.90 -4.42
C ASP A 174 -3.29 -35.03 -4.72
N GLY A 175 -2.80 -36.21 -5.12
CA GLY A 175 -3.59 -37.44 -5.17
C GLY A 175 -4.50 -37.62 -6.39
N GLY A 176 -4.16 -37.03 -7.54
CA GLY A 176 -4.90 -37.22 -8.80
C GLY A 176 -6.06 -36.26 -9.01
N LYS A 177 -6.17 -35.20 -8.19
CA LYS A 177 -7.07 -34.08 -8.46
C LYS A 177 -6.54 -33.26 -9.63
N THR A 178 -7.38 -33.07 -10.64
CA THR A 178 -7.05 -32.23 -11.79
C THR A 178 -7.25 -30.76 -11.45
N CYS A 179 -6.28 -29.93 -11.80
CA CYS A 179 -6.43 -28.47 -11.70
C CYS A 179 -7.51 -27.95 -12.66
N PRO A 180 -8.11 -26.77 -12.36
CA PRO A 180 -8.95 -26.07 -13.31
C PRO A 180 -8.24 -25.89 -14.65
N LYS A 181 -9.01 -25.86 -15.74
CA LYS A 181 -8.46 -25.65 -17.09
C LYS A 181 -7.64 -24.35 -17.13
N GLY A 182 -6.42 -24.44 -17.67
CA GLY A 182 -5.46 -23.33 -17.68
C GLY A 182 -4.46 -23.33 -16.51
N PHE A 183 -4.60 -24.27 -15.56
CA PHE A 183 -3.70 -24.46 -14.42
C PHE A 183 -3.05 -25.86 -14.46
N GLU A 184 -1.81 -25.95 -14.01
CA GLU A 184 -1.08 -27.21 -13.82
C GLU A 184 -0.75 -27.44 -12.36
N CYS A 185 -0.60 -28.71 -11.99
CA CYS A 185 -0.18 -29.07 -10.64
C CYS A 185 1.33 -28.88 -10.53
N GLU A 186 1.77 -27.95 -9.68
CA GLU A 186 3.19 -27.81 -9.38
C GLU A 186 3.67 -29.06 -8.65
N THR A 187 4.69 -29.71 -9.21
CA THR A 187 5.25 -30.93 -8.65
C THR A 187 6.20 -30.58 -7.50
N GLY A 188 5.64 -30.43 -6.31
CA GLY A 188 6.35 -30.14 -5.06
C GLY A 188 5.53 -30.66 -3.89
N SER A 189 6.13 -30.86 -2.70
CA SER A 189 5.37 -31.25 -1.52
C SER A 189 5.29 -30.06 -0.57
N PRO A 190 4.10 -29.46 -0.36
CA PRO A 190 2.77 -29.79 -0.93
C PRO A 190 2.53 -29.31 -2.39
N SER A 191 1.65 -30.00 -3.15
CA SER A 191 1.37 -29.70 -4.57
C SER A 191 0.14 -28.79 -4.71
N TYR A 192 0.25 -27.72 -5.51
CA TYR A 192 -0.83 -26.74 -5.74
C TYR A 192 -1.08 -26.47 -7.23
N CYS A 193 -2.29 -26.02 -7.56
CA CYS A 193 -2.61 -25.58 -8.90
C CYS A 193 -2.04 -24.18 -9.17
N ILE A 194 -1.08 -24.10 -10.09
CA ILE A 194 -0.48 -22.86 -10.58
C ILE A 194 -0.87 -22.61 -12.04
N PRO A 195 -0.91 -21.37 -12.55
CA PRO A 195 -1.18 -21.12 -13.96
C PRO A 195 -0.21 -21.89 -14.86
N VAL A 196 -0.68 -22.56 -15.92
CA VAL A 196 0.20 -23.32 -16.83
C VAL A 196 1.24 -22.37 -17.43
N GLY A 197 2.52 -22.68 -17.27
CA GLY A 197 3.65 -21.86 -17.74
C GLY A 197 4.21 -20.88 -16.70
N SER A 198 3.73 -20.91 -15.45
CA SER A 198 4.24 -20.07 -14.35
C SER A 198 5.44 -20.68 -13.61
N LYS A 199 6.10 -21.69 -14.18
CA LYS A 199 7.33 -22.25 -13.60
C LYS A 199 8.30 -21.10 -13.34
N LYS A 200 8.87 -21.08 -12.12
CA LYS A 200 9.95 -20.19 -11.69
C LYS A 200 11.23 -20.46 -12.51
N GLU A 201 11.22 -20.20 -13.80
CA GLU A 201 12.45 -19.91 -14.51
C GLU A 201 12.70 -18.42 -14.34
N HIS A 202 13.73 -18.10 -13.55
CA HIS A 202 14.26 -16.74 -13.43
C HIS A 202 14.93 -16.26 -14.73
N ASP A 203 14.89 -17.07 -15.80
CA ASP A 203 15.45 -16.76 -17.10
C ASP A 203 14.48 -17.25 -18.20
N ALA A 204 14.08 -16.32 -19.08
CA ALA A 204 13.34 -16.50 -20.34
C ALA A 204 11.80 -16.60 -20.27
N CYS A 205 11.15 -15.54 -20.78
CA CYS A 205 9.76 -15.56 -21.22
C CYS A 205 9.66 -16.23 -22.61
N GLU A 206 8.93 -17.34 -22.74
CA GLU A 206 8.47 -17.84 -24.04
C GLU A 206 7.02 -17.40 -24.33
N ASP A 207 6.79 -16.86 -25.52
CA ASP A 207 5.47 -16.50 -26.07
C ASP A 207 4.84 -17.71 -26.79
N PRO A 208 3.60 -18.14 -26.48
CA PRO A 208 2.94 -19.28 -27.11
C PRO A 208 2.16 -18.99 -28.41
N PHE A 209 2.37 -17.85 -29.11
CA PHE A 209 1.76 -17.61 -30.41
C PHE A 209 2.79 -17.28 -31.52
N MET A 210 3.15 -18.28 -32.33
CA MET A 210 3.20 -18.25 -33.81
C MET A 210 4.10 -19.40 -34.33
N GLY A 211 3.62 -20.10 -35.37
CA GLY A 211 4.33 -21.22 -35.97
C GLY A 211 5.62 -20.81 -36.69
N LYS A 212 6.65 -21.65 -36.51
CA LYS A 212 7.83 -21.86 -37.38
C LYS A 212 8.41 -20.63 -38.08
N GLU A 213 9.08 -19.77 -37.32
CA GLU A 213 10.40 -19.22 -37.70
C GLU A 213 11.10 -18.73 -36.42
N LYS A 214 12.35 -19.15 -36.18
CA LYS A 214 13.15 -18.64 -35.07
C LYS A 214 13.47 -17.17 -35.37
N ILE A 215 12.80 -16.25 -34.69
CA ILE A 215 13.24 -14.85 -34.65
C ILE A 215 14.10 -14.67 -33.41
N ASP A 216 15.28 -14.11 -33.63
CA ASP A 216 16.32 -13.88 -32.65
C ASP A 216 15.88 -12.79 -31.66
N ALA A 217 15.61 -13.17 -30.41
CA ALA A 217 15.09 -12.29 -29.36
C ALA A 217 16.09 -11.16 -28.99
N GLU A 218 17.39 -11.40 -29.16
CA GLU A 218 18.45 -10.40 -28.94
C GLU A 218 18.31 -9.20 -29.90
N LYS A 219 17.71 -9.41 -31.09
CA LYS A 219 17.59 -8.36 -32.10
C LYS A 219 16.46 -7.36 -31.82
N PHE A 220 15.46 -7.72 -31.01
CA PHE A 220 14.26 -6.90 -30.79
C PHE A 220 14.15 -6.30 -29.38
N CYS A 221 14.69 -6.97 -28.36
CA CYS A 221 14.57 -6.50 -26.98
C CYS A 221 15.87 -5.97 -26.36
N GLY A 222 17.02 -6.14 -27.02
CA GLY A 222 18.33 -5.81 -26.44
C GLY A 222 18.68 -6.68 -25.23
N GLU A 223 19.96 -6.81 -24.90
CA GLU A 223 20.40 -7.50 -23.68
C GLU A 223 19.81 -6.80 -22.45
N GLY A 224 19.05 -7.53 -21.62
CA GLY A 224 18.64 -7.10 -20.28
C GLY A 224 17.21 -6.55 -20.08
N SER A 225 16.27 -6.74 -21.01
CA SER A 225 14.89 -6.23 -20.90
C SER A 225 13.86 -7.26 -20.39
N TYR A 226 12.90 -6.82 -19.56
CA TYR A 226 11.73 -7.59 -19.09
C TYR A 226 10.42 -7.01 -19.66
N CYS A 227 9.35 -7.81 -19.70
CA CYS A 227 8.00 -7.35 -20.08
C CYS A 227 7.09 -7.31 -18.84
N PHE A 228 6.68 -6.12 -18.40
CA PHE A 228 5.51 -5.97 -17.54
C PHE A 228 4.29 -5.72 -18.42
N ALA A 229 3.28 -6.59 -18.30
CA ALA A 229 1.95 -6.33 -18.84
C ALA A 229 1.00 -6.20 -17.65
N GLU A 230 0.54 -4.99 -17.37
CA GLU A 230 -0.67 -4.80 -16.57
C GLU A 230 -1.89 -5.04 -17.47
N PHE A 231 -2.84 -5.82 -16.96
CA PHE A 231 -4.07 -6.20 -17.65
C PHE A 231 -5.23 -5.36 -17.09
N ASP A 232 -5.73 -4.43 -17.90
CA ASP A 232 -6.99 -3.75 -17.64
C ASP A 232 -8.17 -4.66 -18.06
N ALA A 233 -8.95 -5.08 -17.06
CA ALA A 233 -10.05 -6.02 -17.25
C ALA A 233 -11.27 -5.44 -17.99
N ASP A 234 -11.38 -4.12 -18.09
CA ASP A 234 -12.50 -3.47 -18.77
C ASP A 234 -12.24 -3.29 -20.27
N THR A 235 -10.97 -3.24 -20.69
CA THR A 235 -10.59 -2.97 -22.08
C THR A 235 -9.92 -4.15 -22.79
N GLY A 236 -9.38 -5.13 -22.04
CA GLY A 236 -8.74 -6.32 -22.62
C GLY A 236 -7.43 -6.01 -23.37
N ILE A 237 -6.72 -4.95 -22.97
CA ILE A 237 -5.50 -4.48 -23.65
C ILE A 237 -4.25 -4.93 -22.87
N CYS A 238 -3.23 -5.40 -23.59
CA CYS A 238 -1.86 -5.50 -23.07
C CYS A 238 -1.15 -4.16 -23.30
N ILE A 239 -0.77 -3.45 -22.25
CA ILE A 239 0.08 -2.27 -22.37
C ILE A 239 1.53 -2.72 -22.38
N LYS A 240 2.25 -2.43 -23.47
CA LYS A 240 3.67 -2.73 -23.61
C LYS A 240 4.48 -1.52 -23.16
N TYR A 241 4.99 -1.55 -21.92
CA TYR A 241 6.02 -0.61 -21.51
C TYR A 241 7.37 -1.11 -22.00
N ARG A 242 8.15 -0.23 -22.63
CA ARG A 242 9.57 -0.46 -22.82
C ARG A 242 10.27 0.34 -21.72
N ASP A 243 10.79 -0.36 -20.70
CA ASP A 243 11.54 0.24 -19.58
C ASP A 243 12.89 0.85 -20.00
N THR A 244 13.16 0.94 -21.30
CA THR A 244 14.34 1.64 -21.80
C THR A 244 14.10 3.13 -21.67
N GLY A 245 14.68 3.72 -20.62
CA GLY A 245 14.79 5.17 -20.50
C GLY A 245 15.28 5.78 -21.82
N CYS A 246 14.59 6.80 -22.30
CA CYS A 246 14.92 7.45 -23.57
C CYS A 246 15.46 8.86 -23.31
N THR A 247 16.42 9.31 -24.13
CA THR A 247 16.92 10.69 -24.06
C THR A 247 16.33 11.55 -25.17
N LYS A 248 15.99 10.94 -26.31
CA LYS A 248 15.44 11.54 -27.53
C LYS A 248 14.56 10.55 -28.28
N ASP A 249 13.70 11.05 -29.18
CA ASP A 249 12.77 10.22 -29.96
C ASP A 249 13.45 9.14 -30.81
N ALA A 250 14.71 9.36 -31.24
CA ALA A 250 15.48 8.37 -32.00
C ALA A 250 15.89 7.13 -31.17
N ASP A 251 15.78 7.21 -29.85
CA ASP A 251 16.01 6.07 -28.96
C ASP A 251 14.77 5.15 -28.91
N CYS A 252 13.62 5.62 -29.40
CA CYS A 252 12.35 4.91 -29.42
C CYS A 252 12.11 4.16 -30.74
N GLY A 253 11.18 3.19 -30.71
CA GLY A 253 10.77 2.46 -31.91
C GLY A 253 10.09 3.34 -32.95
N SER A 254 10.01 2.85 -34.19
CA SER A 254 9.28 3.56 -35.25
C SER A 254 7.81 3.73 -34.85
N GLY A 255 7.36 4.98 -34.75
CA GLY A 255 6.01 5.32 -34.31
C GLY A 255 5.88 5.59 -32.82
N GLU A 256 6.98 5.82 -32.11
CA GLU A 256 7.00 6.21 -30.70
C GLU A 256 7.71 7.57 -30.50
N TYR A 257 7.43 8.21 -29.36
CA TYR A 257 8.08 9.45 -28.93
C TYR A 257 8.65 9.28 -27.53
N CYS A 258 9.77 9.96 -27.27
CA CYS A 258 10.34 10.05 -25.94
C CYS A 258 9.62 11.14 -25.14
N VAL A 259 8.98 10.76 -24.04
CA VAL A 259 8.12 11.62 -23.24
C VAL A 259 8.57 11.58 -21.77
N PRO A 260 8.72 12.73 -21.10
CA PRO A 260 9.02 12.76 -19.67
C PRO A 260 7.85 12.23 -18.83
N LEU A 261 8.17 11.38 -17.86
CA LEU A 261 7.32 10.89 -16.78
C LEU A 261 7.84 11.52 -15.47
N GLY A 262 7.48 12.77 -15.21
CA GLY A 262 8.00 13.52 -14.05
C GLY A 262 9.32 14.25 -14.33
N GLU A 263 10.05 14.60 -13.27
CA GLU A 263 11.22 15.49 -13.36
C GLU A 263 12.49 14.80 -13.90
N GLU A 264 12.65 13.49 -13.69
CA GLU A 264 13.90 12.78 -14.02
C GLU A 264 13.74 11.58 -14.95
N GLU A 265 12.51 11.12 -15.22
CA GLU A 265 12.26 9.91 -15.99
C GLU A 265 11.68 10.22 -17.38
N LYS A 266 12.04 9.42 -18.38
CA LYS A 266 11.56 9.54 -19.76
C LYS A 266 11.31 8.17 -20.36
N VAL A 267 10.16 7.99 -20.99
CA VAL A 267 9.74 6.72 -21.58
C VAL A 267 9.29 6.89 -23.03
N CYS A 268 9.39 5.81 -23.80
CA CYS A 268 8.87 5.76 -25.16
C CYS A 268 7.36 5.51 -25.14
N MET A 269 6.56 6.47 -25.64
CA MET A 269 5.12 6.35 -25.77
C MET A 269 4.70 6.27 -27.24
N LEU A 270 3.66 5.50 -27.55
CA LEU A 270 3.15 5.36 -28.91
C LEU A 270 2.60 6.69 -29.45
N ALA A 271 2.99 7.05 -30.67
CA ALA A 271 2.50 8.20 -31.39
C ALA A 271 1.03 8.02 -31.77
N CYS A 272 0.24 9.09 -31.59
CA CYS A 272 -1.12 9.14 -32.14
C CYS A 272 -1.07 9.29 -33.67
N ASP A 273 -1.92 8.55 -34.38
CA ASP A 273 -2.16 8.80 -35.80
C ASP A 273 -2.86 10.16 -35.96
N LYS A 274 -2.19 11.08 -36.67
CA LYS A 274 -2.65 12.47 -36.81
C LYS A 274 -3.95 12.59 -37.58
N ASP A 275 -4.22 11.68 -38.51
CA ASP A 275 -5.38 11.76 -39.40
C ASP A 275 -6.61 11.10 -38.78
N ALA A 276 -6.39 10.05 -37.97
CA ALA A 276 -7.47 9.34 -37.30
C ALA A 276 -7.79 9.87 -35.89
N ASN A 277 -6.86 10.57 -35.23
CA ASN A 277 -6.94 10.93 -33.81
C ASN A 277 -7.24 9.71 -32.90
N VAL A 278 -6.74 8.55 -33.32
CA VAL A 278 -7.00 7.24 -32.71
C VAL A 278 -5.66 6.51 -32.62
N CYS A 279 -5.46 5.85 -31.49
CA CYS A 279 -4.36 4.90 -31.30
C CYS A 279 -4.67 3.60 -32.02
N LYS A 280 -3.65 2.84 -32.47
CA LYS A 280 -3.85 1.52 -33.09
C LYS A 280 -4.71 0.55 -32.24
N SER A 281 -4.87 0.85 -30.95
CA SER A 281 -5.66 0.13 -29.94
C SER A 281 -7.00 0.79 -29.56
N GLU A 282 -7.63 1.59 -30.43
CA GLU A 282 -8.93 2.27 -30.19
C GLU A 282 -8.97 3.26 -29.01
N THR A 283 -7.81 3.55 -28.40
CA THR A 283 -7.69 4.50 -27.29
C THR A 283 -7.70 5.94 -27.80
N LYS A 284 -8.26 6.87 -27.01
CA LYS A 284 -8.27 8.30 -27.34
C LYS A 284 -6.86 8.88 -27.24
N CYS A 285 -6.53 9.75 -28.20
CA CYS A 285 -5.29 10.50 -28.15
C CYS A 285 -5.38 11.69 -27.19
N ASN A 286 -4.47 11.75 -26.23
CA ASN A 286 -4.33 12.87 -25.30
C ASN A 286 -3.11 13.72 -25.65
N ASN A 287 -3.07 14.95 -25.15
CA ASN A 287 -1.88 15.77 -25.24
C ASN A 287 -0.76 15.12 -24.42
N ALA A 288 0.47 15.20 -24.91
CA ALA A 288 1.62 14.73 -24.16
C ALA A 288 1.75 15.49 -22.82
N PRO A 289 2.11 14.79 -21.72
CA PRO A 289 2.21 15.37 -20.39
C PRO A 289 3.29 16.46 -20.26
N ASP A 290 4.21 16.53 -21.22
CA ASP A 290 5.27 17.55 -21.31
C ASP A 290 4.78 18.93 -21.79
N GLY A 291 3.48 19.09 -22.03
CA GLY A 291 2.89 20.32 -22.56
C GLY A 291 3.19 20.58 -24.04
N SER A 292 3.81 19.63 -24.74
CA SER A 292 4.01 19.74 -26.18
C SER A 292 2.69 19.56 -26.93
N LYS A 293 2.62 20.09 -28.16
CA LYS A 293 1.46 19.89 -29.06
C LYS A 293 1.37 18.46 -29.62
N ARG A 294 2.19 17.53 -29.11
CA ARG A 294 2.19 16.13 -29.54
C ARG A 294 1.01 15.42 -28.89
N LYS A 295 0.44 14.49 -29.63
CA LYS A 295 -0.61 13.60 -29.14
C LYS A 295 -0.03 12.21 -28.95
N VAL A 296 -0.29 11.63 -27.79
CA VAL A 296 0.18 10.30 -27.41
C VAL A 296 -0.98 9.42 -26.98
N CYS A 297 -0.78 8.13 -27.11
CA CYS A 297 -1.71 7.12 -26.62
C CYS A 297 -1.55 6.98 -25.11
N GLN A 298 -2.54 7.44 -24.35
CA GLN A 298 -2.61 7.22 -22.91
C GLN A 298 -3.72 6.19 -22.64
N GLY A 299 -3.35 5.05 -22.07
CA GLY A 299 -4.30 4.18 -21.36
C GLY A 299 -4.73 4.87 -20.07
N VAL A 300 -5.93 4.56 -19.60
CA VAL A 300 -6.38 4.99 -18.26
C VAL A 300 -5.49 4.26 -17.26
N TRP A 301 -4.78 5.04 -16.43
CA TRP A 301 -3.95 4.56 -15.34
C TRP A 301 -4.81 3.95 -14.23
#